data_AF-A0A838TMR4-F1
#
_entry.id   AF-A0A838TMR4-F1
#
_cell.length_a   1.000
_cell.length_b   1.000
_cell.length_c   1.000
_cell.angle_alpha   90.00
_cell.angle_beta   90.00
_cell.angle_gamma   90.00
#
_symmetry.space_group_name_H-M   'P 1'
#
loop_
_entity.id
_entity.type
_entity.pdbx_description
1 polymer ?
#
loop_
_entity_poly.entity_id
_entity_poly.type
_entity_poly.pdbx_seq_one_letter_code
_entity_poly.pdbx_strand_id
1 'polypeptide(L)' 'MLAKKFLPVAFIFISSFAWAQRIDSIFVNLYTDSLKKGTYNYINVDGLLSNGRYVPLDSTQIIFWASVGKFSGNDLW' A
#
# COMPACT_ATOMS: atom_id res chain seq x y z
N MET A 1 24.01 26.54 -26.33
CA MET A 1 22.54 26.71 -26.30
C MET A 1 21.80 25.47 -26.85
N LEU A 2 22.35 24.74 -27.84
CA LEU A 2 21.74 23.55 -28.45
C LEU A 2 21.56 22.35 -27.50
N ALA A 3 22.54 22.06 -26.64
CA ALA A 3 22.51 20.92 -25.71
C ALA A 3 21.33 20.95 -24.71
N LYS A 4 20.88 22.15 -24.31
CA LYS A 4 19.77 22.32 -23.37
C LYS A 4 18.43 21.88 -23.98
N LYS A 5 18.29 21.87 -25.31
CA LYS A 5 17.06 21.46 -26.00
C LYS A 5 16.85 19.94 -25.99
N PHE A 6 17.92 19.16 -25.82
CA PHE A 6 17.85 17.69 -25.77
C PHE A 6 17.62 17.15 -24.35
N LEU A 7 17.78 17.98 -23.32
CA LEU A 7 17.61 17.59 -21.91
C LEU A 7 16.22 16.99 -21.61
N PRO A 8 15.09 17.54 -22.11
CA PRO A 8 13.77 16.98 -21.85
C PRO A 8 13.59 15.60 -22.51
N VAL A 9 14.14 15.42 -23.71
CA VAL A 9 14.07 14.14 -24.44
C VAL A 9 14.87 13.07 -23.72
N ALA A 10 16.08 13.41 -23.24
CA ALA A 10 16.88 12.52 -22.42
C ALA A 10 16.19 12.18 -21.09
N PHE A 11 15.54 13.15 -20.44
CA PHE A 11 14.81 12.93 -19.20
C PHE A 11 13.63 11.95 -19.38
N ILE A 12 12.83 12.13 -20.44
CA ILE A 12 11.73 11.20 -20.77
C ILE A 12 12.28 9.80 -21.05
N PHE A 13 13.35 9.68 -21.84
CA PHE A 13 13.96 8.40 -22.17
C PHE A 13 14.53 7.69 -20.93
N ILE A 14 15.11 8.40 -19.97
CA ILE A 14 15.61 7.80 -18.72
C ILE A 14 14.44 7.39 -17.81
N SER A 15 13.37 8.18 -17.77
CA SER A 15 12.22 7.90 -16.92
C SER A 15 11.46 6.62 -17.29
N SER A 16 11.54 6.15 -18.54
CA SER A 16 10.90 4.90 -18.98
C SER A 16 11.58 3.64 -18.42
N PHE A 17 12.80 3.75 -17.89
CA PHE A 17 13.49 2.66 -17.20
C PHE A 17 13.22 2.63 -15.69
N ALA A 18 12.45 3.58 -15.16
CA ALA A 18 12.06 3.56 -13.76
C ALA A 18 10.98 2.49 -13.52
N TRP A 19 11.17 1.66 -12.49
CA TRP A 19 10.15 0.71 -12.04
C TRP A 19 9.39 1.24 -10.83
N ALA A 20 8.09 0.99 -10.80
CA ALA A 20 7.28 1.23 -9.62
C ALA A 20 7.76 0.34 -8.46
N GLN A 21 7.64 0.87 -7.23
CA GLN A 21 7.94 0.10 -6.02
C GLN A 21 6.98 -1.09 -5.93
N ARG A 22 7.51 -2.26 -5.56
CA ARG A 22 6.73 -3.49 -5.40
C ARG A 22 6.56 -3.82 -3.93
N ILE A 23 5.41 -4.40 -3.60
CA ILE A 23 5.18 -5.05 -2.31
C ILE A 23 5.97 -6.37 -2.32
N ASP A 24 6.86 -6.53 -1.36
CA ASP A 24 7.65 -7.74 -1.14
C ASP A 24 6.95 -8.67 -0.14
N SER A 25 6.34 -8.12 0.91
CA SER A 25 5.60 -8.88 1.92
C SER A 25 4.40 -8.10 2.45
N ILE A 26 3.38 -8.82 2.91
CA ILE A 26 2.17 -8.26 3.51
C ILE A 26 2.06 -8.77 4.96
N PHE A 27 1.82 -7.85 5.89
CA PHE A 27 1.65 -8.12 7.31
C PHE A 27 0.25 -7.72 7.73
N VAL A 28 -0.48 -8.65 8.36
CA VAL A 28 -1.86 -8.44 8.81
C VAL A 28 -1.89 -8.45 10.33
N ASN A 29 -2.22 -7.31 10.93
CA ASN A 29 -2.24 -7.11 12.38
C ASN A 29 -3.69 -6.95 12.84
N LEU A 30 -4.19 -7.92 13.61
CA LEU A 30 -5.52 -7.88 14.22
C LEU A 30 -5.42 -7.33 15.64
N TYR A 31 -6.22 -6.31 15.93
CA TYR A 31 -6.37 -5.73 17.26
C TYR A 31 -7.77 -6.02 17.76
N THR A 32 -7.89 -6.58 18.97
CA THR A 32 -9.16 -7.05 19.56
C THR A 32 -9.68 -6.17 20.69
N ASP A 33 -9.04 -5.02 20.89
CA ASP A 33 -9.24 -4.08 21.98
C ASP A 33 -9.59 -2.68 21.44
N SER A 34 -10.35 -2.62 20.36
CA SER A 34 -10.78 -1.38 19.74
C SER A 34 -11.45 -0.43 20.75
N LEU A 35 -10.99 0.82 20.79
CA LEU A 35 -11.57 1.89 21.62
C LEU A 35 -12.87 2.47 21.01
N LYS A 36 -13.19 2.13 19.77
CA LYS A 36 -14.37 2.63 19.04
C LYS A 36 -15.63 1.91 19.51
N LYS A 37 -16.61 2.67 20.02
CA LYS A 37 -17.88 2.10 20.50
C LYS A 37 -18.61 1.34 19.39
N GLY A 38 -18.92 0.07 19.64
CA GLY A 38 -19.63 -0.80 18.68
C GLY A 38 -18.72 -1.50 17.67
N THR A 39 -17.40 -1.29 17.72
CA THR A 39 -16.40 -2.01 16.94
C THR A 39 -15.44 -2.67 17.92
N TYR A 40 -15.33 -3.99 17.88
CA TYR A 40 -14.47 -4.73 18.82
C TYR A 40 -13.10 -5.04 18.23
N ASN A 41 -13.03 -5.26 16.91
CA ASN A 41 -11.79 -5.59 16.24
C ASN A 41 -11.53 -4.65 15.06
N TYR A 42 -10.27 -4.25 14.90
CA TYR A 42 -9.79 -3.58 13.69
C TYR A 42 -8.52 -4.24 13.19
N ILE A 43 -8.29 -4.13 11.89
CA ILE A 43 -7.13 -4.70 11.23
C ILE A 43 -6.28 -3.56 10.66
N ASN A 44 -4.97 -3.62 10.91
CA ASN A 44 -4.00 -2.86 10.13
C ASN A 44 -3.27 -3.81 9.18
N VAL A 45 -3.12 -3.39 7.92
CA VAL A 45 -2.33 -4.14 6.94
C VAL A 45 -1.17 -3.28 6.47
N ASP A 46 0.04 -3.82 6.57
CA ASP A 46 1.25 -3.15 6.12
C ASP A 46 1.93 -3.93 5.00
N GLY A 47 2.42 -3.20 4.00
CA GLY A 47 3.25 -3.70 2.93
C GLY A 47 4.71 -3.35 3.16
N LEU A 48 5.59 -4.34 3.17
CA LEU A 48 7.02 -4.13 3.07
C LEU A 48 7.37 -3.94 1.60
N LEU A 49 7.94 -2.78 1.26
CA LEU A 49 8.46 -2.51 -0.07
C LEU A 49 9.84 -3.15 -0.26
N SER A 50 10.21 -3.41 -1.51
CA SER A 50 11.53 -3.96 -1.87
C SER A 50 12.74 -3.15 -1.40
N ASN A 51 12.53 -1.90 -0.98
CA ASN A 51 13.56 -1.02 -0.42
C ASN A 51 13.60 -1.01 1.13
N GLY A 52 12.86 -1.91 1.79
CA GLY A 52 12.83 -2.03 3.25
C GLY A 52 11.82 -1.13 3.96
N ARG A 53 11.08 -0.28 3.24
CA ARG A 53 10.10 0.63 3.84
C ARG A 53 8.74 -0.06 4.03
N TYR A 54 8.12 0.16 5.18
CA TYR A 54 6.73 -0.21 5.44
C TYR A 54 5.78 0.91 5.01
N VAL A 55 4.67 0.54 4.37
CA VAL A 55 3.56 1.42 4.03
C VAL A 55 2.23 0.78 4.40
N PRO A 56 1.24 1.55 4.90
CA PRO A 56 -0.09 1.00 5.12
C PRO A 56 -0.73 0.63 3.79
N LEU A 57 -1.47 -0.48 3.76
CA LEU A 57 -2.26 -0.93 2.63
C LEU A 57 -3.74 -0.79 2.93
N ASP A 58 -4.50 -0.36 1.92
CA ASP A 58 -5.95 -0.23 2.00
C ASP A 58 -6.66 -0.96 0.85
N SER A 59 -7.98 -0.81 0.80
CA SER A 59 -8.85 -1.47 -0.20
C SER A 59 -8.63 -0.98 -1.63
N THR A 60 -7.83 0.06 -1.87
CA THR A 60 -7.40 0.46 -3.21
C THR A 60 -6.26 -0.40 -3.75
N GLN A 61 -5.54 -1.09 -2.86
CA GLN A 61 -4.35 -1.87 -3.18
C GLN A 61 -4.55 -3.37 -3.00
N ILE A 62 -5.39 -3.78 -2.05
CA ILE A 62 -5.62 -5.19 -1.71
C ILE A 62 -7.11 -5.50 -1.56
N ILE A 63 -7.46 -6.77 -1.77
CA ILE A 63 -8.82 -7.29 -1.60
C ILE A 63 -8.91 -7.95 -0.24
N PHE A 64 -9.85 -7.48 0.59
CA PHE A 64 -10.17 -8.08 1.86
C PHE A 64 -11.26 -9.14 1.70
N TRP A 65 -11.04 -10.33 2.26
CA TRP A 65 -12.01 -11.40 2.30
C TRP A 65 -11.88 -12.20 3.61
N ALA A 66 -13.01 -12.65 4.14
CA ALA A 66 -13.06 -13.53 5.29
C ALA A 66 -14.13 -14.61 5.06
N SER A 67 -13.89 -15.82 5.56
CA SER A 67 -14.88 -16.91 5.56
C SER A 67 -15.98 -16.71 6.61
N VAL A 68 -15.70 -15.93 7.65
CA VAL A 68 -16.61 -15.61 8.77
C VAL A 68 -16.45 -14.14 9.12
N GLY A 69 -17.56 -13.50 9.47
CA GLY A 69 -17.62 -12.08 9.73
C GLY A 69 -17.76 -11.24 8.46
N LYS A 70 -17.83 -9.92 8.64
CA LYS A 70 -17.99 -8.95 7.55
C LYS A 70 -16.97 -7.83 7.70
N PHE A 71 -16.39 -7.41 6.58
CA PHE A 71 -15.57 -6.21 6.55
C PHE A 71 -16.45 -4.97 6.40
N SER A 72 -16.15 -3.93 7.20
CA SER A 72 -16.71 -2.59 7.03
C SER A 72 -15.58 -1.58 7.17
N GLY A 73 -14.96 -1.21 6.06
CA GLY A 73 -13.68 -0.49 6.08
C GLY A 73 -12.59 -1.41 6.64
N ASN A 74 -11.87 -0.94 7.66
CA ASN A 74 -10.78 -1.69 8.33
C ASN A 74 -11.29 -2.53 9.52
N ASP A 75 -12.60 -2.56 9.75
CA ASP A 75 -13.23 -3.28 10.85
C ASP A 75 -13.67 -4.67 10.39
N LEU A 76 -13.43 -5.71 11.21
CA LEU A 76 -13.91 -7.08 11.01
C LEU A 76 -14.80 -7.49 12.19
N TRP A 77 -16.08 -7.78 11.91
CA TRP A 77 -17.11 -8.15 12.89
C TRP A 77 -17.75 -9.49 12.57
#